data_AF-A0A353D0L5-F1
#
_entry.id   AF-A0A353D0L5-F1
#
_cell.length_a   1.000
_cell.length_b   1.000
_cell.length_c   1.000
_cell.angle_alpha   90.00
_cell.angle_beta   90.00
_cell.angle_gamma   90.00
#
_symmetry.space_group_name_H-M   'P 1'
#
loop_
_entity.id
_entity.type
_entity.pdbx_description
1 polymer ?
#
loop_
_entity_poly.entity_id
_entity_poly.type
_entity_poly.pdbx_seq_one_letter_code
_entity_poly.pdbx_strand_id
1 'polypeptide(L)'
;MHNSTVHNSCWSLRLLAILQEMAEQKTNAVLDLLSNIDHLETERPYPETGLLFAADRWRAFYHCHEATSMHPKEHGHFHIFTAIDNQAWAHVAGLSIDTEGQPLQWF
;
A
#
# COMPACT_ATOMS: atom_id res chain seq x y z
N MET A 1 5.65 -36.52 2.63
CA MET A 1 4.52 -35.67 2.18
C MET A 1 4.28 -34.66 3.28
N HIS A 2 4.73 -33.41 3.06
CA HIS A 2 4.82 -32.39 4.11
C HIS A 2 3.54 -31.54 4.14
N ASN A 3 3.05 -31.30 5.36
CA ASN A 3 1.72 -30.79 5.69
C ASN A 3 1.66 -29.25 5.60
N SER A 4 1.82 -28.68 4.40
CA SER A 4 2.07 -27.24 4.21
C SER A 4 0.82 -26.39 3.94
N THR A 5 -0.40 -26.94 3.98
CA THR A 5 -1.62 -26.25 3.53
C THR A 5 -2.35 -25.43 4.60
N VAL A 6 -2.07 -25.64 5.89
CA VAL A 6 -2.87 -25.02 6.97
C VAL A 6 -2.41 -23.59 7.32
N HIS A 7 -1.11 -23.28 7.15
CA HIS A 7 -0.54 -21.98 7.55
C HIS A 7 -0.75 -20.84 6.54
N ASN A 8 -0.96 -21.14 5.25
CA ASN A 8 -1.21 -20.11 4.23
C ASN A 8 -2.62 -19.50 4.34
N SER A 9 -3.47 -20.00 5.24
CA SER A 9 -4.90 -19.66 5.28
C SER A 9 -5.21 -18.36 6.03
N CYS A 10 -4.49 -18.02 7.11
CA CYS A 10 -4.92 -16.91 7.97
C CYS A 10 -4.70 -15.54 7.34
N TRP A 11 -3.58 -15.33 6.65
CA TRP A 11 -3.25 -14.04 6.02
C TRP A 11 -4.09 -13.77 4.78
N SER A 12 -4.30 -14.79 3.94
CA SER A 12 -5.16 -14.68 2.76
C SER A 12 -6.62 -14.45 3.15
N LEU A 13 -7.13 -15.14 4.18
CA LEU A 13 -8.49 -14.91 4.69
C LEU A 13 -8.63 -13.53 5.35
N ARG A 14 -7.60 -13.07 6.08
CA ARG A 14 -7.61 -11.74 6.68
C ARG A 14 -7.58 -10.65 5.61
N LEU A 15 -6.78 -10.81 4.57
CA LEU A 15 -6.78 -9.90 3.42
C LEU A 15 -8.15 -9.88 2.74
N LEU A 16 -8.75 -11.04 2.50
CA LEU A 16 -10.09 -11.14 1.93
C LEU A 16 -11.13 -10.40 2.79
N ALA A 17 -11.09 -10.57 4.12
CA ALA A 17 -12.00 -9.89 5.02
C ALA A 17 -11.83 -8.35 4.96
N ILE A 18 -10.58 -7.86 4.92
CA ILE A 18 -10.29 -6.43 4.77
C ILE A 18 -10.83 -5.90 3.44
N LEU A 19 -10.60 -6.62 2.34
CA LEU A 19 -11.10 -6.22 1.02
C LEU A 19 -12.63 -6.22 0.97
N GLN A 20 -13.27 -7.19 1.62
CA GLN A 20 -14.73 -7.24 1.72
C GLN A 20 -15.27 -6.06 2.54
N GLU A 21 -14.68 -5.75 3.69
CA GLU A 21 -15.05 -4.60 4.51
C GLU A 21 -14.91 -3.29 3.73
N MET A 22 -13.78 -3.11 3.03
CA MET A 22 -13.55 -1.94 2.18
C MET A 22 -14.60 -1.83 1.08
N ALA A 23 -14.94 -2.94 0.42
CA ALA A 23 -15.99 -2.97 -0.60
C ALA A 23 -17.37 -2.62 -0.04
N GLU A 24 -17.75 -3.14 1.13
CA GLU A 24 -19.00 -2.82 1.82
C GLU A 24 -19.09 -1.33 2.18
N GLN A 25 -17.97 -0.73 2.56
CA GLN A 25 -17.83 0.70 2.86
C GLN A 25 -17.65 1.58 1.61
N LYS A 26 -17.55 0.98 0.41
CA LYS A 26 -17.23 1.67 -0.85
C LYS A 26 -15.93 2.49 -0.76
N THR A 27 -14.92 1.93 -0.11
CA THR A 27 -13.58 2.51 0.04
C THR A 27 -12.50 1.56 -0.50
N ASN A 28 -11.25 2.00 -0.50
CA ASN A 28 -10.04 1.19 -0.76
C ASN A 28 -8.87 1.79 0.03
N ALA A 29 -7.70 1.15 0.01
CA ALA A 29 -6.53 1.61 0.77
C ALA A 29 -6.09 3.04 0.40
N VAL A 30 -6.25 3.45 -0.86
CA VAL A 30 -5.93 4.81 -1.31
C VAL A 30 -6.95 5.82 -0.78
N LEU A 31 -8.26 5.52 -0.87
CA LEU A 31 -9.32 6.39 -0.36
C LEU A 31 -9.28 6.54 1.17
N ASP A 32 -8.99 5.46 1.89
CA ASP A 32 -8.84 5.49 3.35
C ASP A 32 -7.70 6.43 3.77
N LEU A 33 -6.54 6.30 3.10
CA LEU A 33 -5.37 7.12 3.32
C LEU A 33 -5.60 8.60 2.97
N LEU A 34 -6.32 8.86 1.89
CA LEU A 34 -6.54 10.18 1.33
C LEU A 34 -7.87 10.81 1.75
N SER A 35 -8.56 10.23 2.73
CA SER A 35 -9.91 10.62 3.17
C SER A 35 -10.06 12.10 3.54
N ASN A 36 -8.96 12.81 3.83
CA ASN A 36 -8.93 14.24 4.17
C ASN A 36 -8.04 15.07 3.21
N ILE A 37 -7.80 14.58 1.99
CA ILE A 37 -6.96 15.23 0.99
C ILE A 37 -7.84 15.66 -0.19
N ASP A 38 -8.00 16.97 -0.37
CA ASP A 38 -8.86 17.53 -1.44
C ASP A 38 -8.17 17.56 -2.81
N HIS A 39 -6.83 17.54 -2.84
CA HIS A 39 -6.03 17.60 -4.05
C HIS A 39 -4.79 16.73 -3.94
N LEU A 40 -4.59 15.86 -4.93
CA LEU A 40 -3.39 15.04 -5.06
C LEU A 40 -2.34 15.74 -5.92
N GLU A 41 -1.16 15.93 -5.34
CA GLU A 41 0.05 16.33 -6.05
C GLU A 41 0.87 15.10 -6.48
N THR A 42 1.26 15.06 -7.75
CA THR A 42 2.17 14.06 -8.32
C THR A 42 3.50 14.00 -7.56
N GLU A 43 4.03 12.79 -7.37
CA GLU A 43 5.27 12.48 -6.64
C GLU A 43 5.27 12.88 -5.15
N ARG A 44 4.21 13.54 -4.65
CA ARG A 44 4.12 13.89 -3.24
C ARG A 44 3.74 12.63 -2.43
N PRO A 45 4.48 12.32 -1.34
CA PRO A 45 4.14 11.20 -0.49
C PRO A 45 2.99 11.55 0.47
N TYR A 46 2.05 10.61 0.63
CA TYR A 46 0.93 10.69 1.55
C TYR A 46 0.92 9.49 2.53
N PRO A 47 0.71 9.73 3.83
CA PRO A 47 0.88 11.02 4.48
C PRO A 47 2.36 11.46 4.37
N GLU A 48 2.61 12.76 4.50
CA GLU A 48 3.96 13.34 4.31
C GLU A 48 5.00 12.74 5.28
N THR A 49 4.60 12.47 6.52
CA THR A 49 5.42 11.82 7.54
C THR A 49 5.58 10.31 7.32
N GLY A 50 4.81 9.72 6.41
CA GLY A 50 4.57 8.29 6.27
C GLY A 50 3.70 7.70 7.38
N LEU A 51 3.06 6.58 7.05
CA LEU A 51 2.32 5.74 7.97
C LEU A 51 3.32 4.84 8.70
N LEU A 52 3.48 5.05 10.01
CA LEU A 52 4.31 4.19 10.86
C LEU A 52 3.47 3.04 11.43
N PHE A 53 4.05 1.84 11.43
CA PHE A 53 3.41 0.65 11.98
C PHE A 53 4.44 -0.34 12.53
N ALA A 54 3.94 -1.35 13.25
CA ALA A 54 4.75 -2.38 13.90
C ALA A 54 5.87 -1.78 14.79
N ALA A 55 5.45 -1.01 15.80
CA ALA A 55 6.32 -0.32 16.76
C ALA A 55 7.37 0.59 16.09
N ASP A 56 6.92 1.37 15.10
CA ASP A 56 7.73 2.34 14.35
C ASP A 56 8.93 1.73 13.62
N ARG A 57 8.92 0.41 13.39
CA ARG A 57 9.95 -0.29 12.62
C ARG A 57 9.66 -0.32 11.13
N TRP A 58 8.43 -0.01 10.74
CA TRP A 58 7.99 0.01 9.36
C TRP A 58 7.33 1.33 9.02
N ARG A 59 7.54 1.76 7.78
CA ARG A 59 6.96 2.97 7.22
C ARG A 59 6.36 2.67 5.86
N ALA A 60 5.20 3.22 5.57
CA ALA A 60 4.66 3.24 4.22
C ALA A 60 4.21 4.65 3.82
N PHE A 61 4.23 4.95 2.53
CA PHE A 61 3.52 6.10 1.97
C PHE A 61 3.03 5.76 0.57
N TYR A 62 2.01 6.47 0.12
CA TYR A 62 1.49 6.41 -1.24
C TYR A 62 1.88 7.68 -2.00
N HIS A 63 2.23 7.58 -3.27
CA HIS A 63 2.24 8.73 -4.17
C HIS A 63 1.64 8.36 -5.53
N CYS A 64 1.10 9.35 -6.22
CA CYS A 64 0.57 9.19 -7.57
C CYS A 64 1.55 9.74 -8.63
N HIS A 65 1.42 9.22 -9.84
CA HIS A 65 2.17 9.67 -11.02
C HIS A 65 1.25 10.47 -11.95
N GLU A 66 1.86 11.22 -12.87
CA GLU A 66 1.13 11.65 -14.06
C GLU A 66 0.87 10.43 -14.95
N ALA A 67 -0.17 10.49 -15.79
CA ALA A 67 -0.67 9.38 -16.62
C ALA A 67 0.34 8.78 -17.63
N THR A 68 1.61 9.20 -17.58
CA THR A 68 2.72 8.76 -18.43
C THR A 68 3.72 7.85 -17.70
N SER A 69 3.37 7.32 -16.52
CA SER A 69 4.22 6.39 -15.77
C SER A 69 4.42 5.04 -16.50
N MET A 70 5.43 4.29 -16.05
CA MET A 70 5.93 3.07 -16.71
C MET A 70 4.89 1.96 -16.91
N HIS A 71 3.77 1.98 -16.17
CA HIS A 71 2.70 1.02 -16.32
C HIS A 71 1.39 1.72 -16.76
N PRO A 72 0.80 1.39 -17.93
CA PRO A 72 -0.31 2.14 -18.52
C PRO A 72 -1.60 2.25 -17.68
N LYS A 73 -1.70 1.45 -16.62
CA LYS A 73 -2.84 1.44 -15.70
C LYS A 73 -2.48 1.92 -14.30
N GLU A 74 -1.22 2.21 -14.02
CA GLU A 74 -0.80 2.68 -12.71
C GLU A 74 -1.21 4.13 -12.51
N HIS A 75 -1.93 4.38 -11.43
CA HIS A 75 -2.20 5.72 -10.92
C HIS A 75 -1.13 6.14 -9.92
N GLY A 76 -0.65 5.20 -9.09
CA GLY A 76 0.32 5.44 -8.05
C GLY A 76 0.79 4.15 -7.41
N HIS A 77 1.64 4.25 -6.40
CA HIS A 77 2.06 3.07 -5.64
C HIS A 77 2.35 3.38 -4.18
N PHE A 78 2.19 2.36 -3.36
CA PHE A 78 2.69 2.36 -1.99
C PHE A 78 4.13 1.94 -1.97
N HIS A 79 4.99 2.69 -1.28
CA HIS A 79 6.31 2.23 -0.89
C HIS A 79 6.31 1.73 0.53
N ILE A 80 6.98 0.61 0.78
CA ILE A 80 7.16 0.01 2.11
C ILE A 80 8.64 0.04 2.47
N PHE A 81 8.94 0.51 3.68
CA PHE A 81 10.28 0.61 4.22
C PHE A 81 10.38 -0.08 5.57
N THR A 82 11.58 -0.57 5.87
CA THR A 82 11.96 -1.07 7.20
C THR A 82 13.11 -0.26 7.79
N ALA A 83 13.09 -0.06 9.10
CA ALA A 83 14.16 0.61 9.81
C ALA A 83 15.42 -0.28 9.86
N ILE A 84 16.53 0.22 9.34
CA ILE A 84 17.82 -0.48 9.35
C ILE A 84 18.71 -0.03 10.52
N ASP A 85 18.62 1.24 10.95
CA ASP A 85 19.32 1.82 12.10
C ASP A 85 18.66 3.15 12.52
N ASN A 86 19.22 3.85 13.51
CA ASN A 86 18.59 4.93 14.32
C ASN A 86 18.17 6.23 13.59
N GLN A 87 18.00 6.21 12.27
CA GLN A 87 17.38 7.25 11.43
C GLN A 87 17.28 6.85 9.93
N ALA A 88 17.60 5.61 9.57
CA ALA A 88 17.70 5.17 8.19
C ALA A 88 16.63 4.13 7.83
N TRP A 89 16.10 4.26 6.62
CA TRP A 89 15.04 3.41 6.07
C TRP A 89 15.57 2.68 4.84
N ALA A 90 15.37 1.36 4.77
CA ALA A 90 15.59 0.58 3.55
C ALA A 90 14.27 0.34 2.84
N HIS A 91 14.21 0.61 1.54
CA HIS A 91 13.08 0.25 0.70
C HIS A 91 12.98 -1.27 0.60
N VAL A 92 11.79 -1.81 0.87
CA VAL A 92 11.54 -3.25 0.89
C VAL A 92 10.74 -3.67 -0.33
N ALA A 93 9.66 -2.96 -0.64
CA ALA A 93 8.78 -3.29 -1.75
C ALA A 93 7.91 -2.08 -2.13
N GLY A 94 7.54 -2.02 -3.40
CA GLY A 94 6.46 -1.18 -3.93
C GLY A 94 5.22 -2.00 -4.26
N LEU A 95 4.03 -1.43 -4.06
CA LEU A 95 2.76 -1.98 -4.55
C LEU A 95 2.10 -0.99 -5.51
N SER A 96 2.09 -1.34 -6.79
CA SER A 96 1.41 -0.59 -7.85
C SER A 96 -0.10 -0.64 -7.69
N ILE A 97 -0.76 0.50 -7.89
CA ILE A 97 -2.20 0.71 -7.72
C ILE A 97 -2.78 1.36 -8.97
N ASP A 98 -3.97 0.90 -9.39
CA ASP A 98 -4.68 1.50 -10.51
C ASP A 98 -5.57 2.70 -10.13
N THR A 99 -6.26 3.27 -11.11
CA THR A 99 -7.17 4.41 -10.93
C THR A 99 -8.41 4.09 -10.08
N GLU A 100 -8.74 2.82 -9.87
CA GLU A 100 -9.83 2.36 -9.00
C GLU A 100 -9.34 2.03 -7.59
N GLY A 101 -8.04 2.24 -7.32
CA GLY A 101 -7.40 1.91 -6.05
C GLY A 101 -7.13 0.42 -5.85
N GLN A 102 -7.13 -0.38 -6.93
CA GLN A 102 -6.88 -1.81 -6.88
C GLN A 102 -5.38 -2.14 -7.01
N PRO A 103 -4.88 -3.16 -6.29
CA PRO A 103 -3.51 -3.64 -6.44
C PRO A 103 -3.24 -4.24 -7.83
N LEU A 104 -2.17 -3.79 -8.48
CA LEU A 104 -1.72 -4.29 -9.78
C LEU A 104 -0.57 -5.29 -9.65
N GLN A 105 0.55 -4.87 -9.04
CA GLN A 105 1.77 -5.69 -8.94
C GLN A 105 2.70 -5.21 -7.82
N TRP A 106 3.49 -6.14 -7.28
CA TRP A 106 4.61 -5.86 -6.39
C TRP A 106 5.89 -5.64 -7.19
N PHE A 107 6.79 -4.77 -6.72
CA PHE A 107 8.13 -4.55 -7.30
C PHE A 107 9.18 -4.15 -6.26
#